data_AF-A0A539D394-F1
#
_entry.id   AF-A0A539D394-F1
#
_cell.length_a   1.000
_cell.length_b   1.000
_cell.length_c   1.000
_cell.angle_alpha   90.00
_cell.angle_beta   90.00
_cell.angle_gamma   90.00
#
_symmetry.space_group_name_H-M   'P 1'
#
loop_
_entity.id
_entity.type
_entity.pdbx_description
1 polymer ?
#
loop_
_entity_poly.entity_id
_entity_poly.type
_entity_poly.pdbx_seq_one_letter_code
_entity_poly.pdbx_strand_id
1 'polypeptide(L)'
;MDNEAISVALDAEGAATIAGYTESTDIPITPGAYDSENEFAKAASFVSRLDMLPNGVTKFGQSTPGPAGPIAIGVTAIPAVGSTTFGLTSTNGPPIAPGFLVFALGKLADPVGAAGADLWLDPATLFAVLAQTSNGVGHSELRIEIPSVVPAGFTWHSQYVWKQPGPSSGYAASNALEIVVQP
;
A
#
# COMPACT_ATOMS: atom_id res chain seq x y z
N MET A 1 27.12 18.30 11.27
CA MET A 1 25.73 17.85 11.43
C MET A 1 25.32 17.57 10.01
N ASP A 2 25.44 16.31 9.59
CA ASP A 2 25.68 16.04 8.17
C ASP A 2 24.37 15.91 7.38
N ASN A 3 23.29 15.56 8.09
CA ASN A 3 21.93 15.51 7.57
C ASN A 3 20.93 15.99 8.61
N GLU A 4 20.01 16.86 8.20
CA GLU A 4 18.93 17.37 9.06
C GLU A 4 17.57 17.23 8.35
N ALA A 5 16.64 16.48 8.95
CA ALA A 5 15.25 16.41 8.48
C ALA A 5 14.47 17.59 9.06
N ILE A 6 13.84 18.39 8.19
CA ILE A 6 13.08 19.59 8.58
C ILE A 6 11.57 19.39 8.46
N SER A 7 11.13 18.39 7.70
CA SER A 7 9.72 18.09 7.50
C SER A 7 9.49 16.61 7.20
N VAL A 8 8.36 16.11 7.69
CA VAL A 8 7.83 14.79 7.33
C VAL A 8 6.34 14.93 7.02
N ALA A 9 5.92 14.33 5.92
CA ALA A 9 4.51 14.22 5.53
C ALA A 9 4.23 12.79 5.08
N LEU A 10 3.03 12.30 5.36
CA LEU A 10 2.55 11.01 4.85
C LEU A 10 1.62 11.29 3.66
N ASP A 11 1.79 10.57 2.56
CA ASP A 11 0.82 10.59 1.47
C ASP A 11 -0.41 9.70 1.78
N ALA A 12 -1.42 9.77 0.91
CA ALA A 12 -2.65 8.98 1.08
C ALA A 12 -2.39 7.47 0.99
N GLU A 13 -1.31 7.08 0.31
CA GLU A 13 -0.84 5.71 0.12
C GLU A 13 0.04 5.19 1.27
N GLY A 14 0.27 5.99 2.31
CA GLY A 14 1.05 5.62 3.49
C GLY A 14 2.57 5.63 3.28
N ALA A 15 3.06 6.30 2.24
CA ALA A 15 4.49 6.56 2.08
C ALA A 15 4.88 7.87 2.76
N ALA A 16 5.97 7.83 3.52
CA ALA A 16 6.50 9.00 4.21
C ALA A 16 7.43 9.76 3.27
N THR A 17 7.13 11.03 3.02
CA THR A 17 8.02 11.97 2.35
C THR A 17 8.75 12.79 3.42
N ILE A 18 10.07 12.72 3.41
CA ILE A 18 10.96 13.46 4.30
C ILE A 18 11.69 14.50 3.47
N ALA A 19 11.66 15.75 3.92
CA ALA A 19 12.45 16.83 3.32
C ALA A 19 13.46 17.36 4.35
N GLY A 20 14.64 17.76 3.88
CA GLY A 20 15.75 18.15 4.74
C GLY A 20 16.91 18.81 4.01
N TYR A 21 17.96 19.12 4.77
CA TYR A 21 19.24 19.57 4.25
C TYR A 21 20.29 18.46 4.40
N THR A 22 21.14 18.33 3.38
CA THR A 22 22.29 17.42 3.36
C THR A 22 23.56 18.17 2.99
N GLU A 23 24.62 17.93 3.75
CA GLU A 23 26.00 18.24 3.35
C GLU A 23 26.71 16.98 2.80
N SER A 24 26.05 15.82 2.88
CA SER A 24 26.55 14.55 2.35
C SER A 24 26.44 14.50 0.82
N THR A 25 27.50 14.00 0.18
CA THR A 25 27.57 13.70 -1.25
C THR A 25 27.09 12.29 -1.60
N ASP A 26 26.85 11.45 -0.59
CA ASP A 26 26.67 10.00 -0.75
C ASP A 26 25.21 9.55 -0.49
N ILE A 27 24.25 10.47 -0.61
CA ILE A 27 22.83 10.12 -0.46
C ILE A 27 22.39 9.27 -1.67
N PRO A 28 21.66 8.16 -1.44
CA PRO A 28 21.10 7.36 -2.53
C PRO A 28 20.18 8.19 -3.44
N ILE A 29 20.56 8.31 -4.72
CA ILE A 29 19.74 8.96 -5.75
C ILE A 29 18.88 7.92 -6.48
N THR A 30 17.62 8.26 -6.75
CA THR A 30 16.73 7.44 -7.59
C THR A 30 16.76 7.94 -9.04
N PRO A 31 16.55 7.06 -10.04
CA PRO A 31 16.43 7.48 -11.43
C PRO A 31 15.31 8.52 -11.60
N GLY A 32 15.62 9.65 -12.23
CA GLY A 32 14.67 10.76 -12.42
C GLY A 32 14.63 11.80 -11.30
N ALA A 33 15.59 11.77 -10.36
CA ALA A 33 15.78 12.86 -9.39
C ALA A 33 15.95 14.22 -10.10
N TYR A 34 15.35 15.27 -9.53
CA TYR A 34 15.36 16.62 -10.09
C TYR A 34 16.76 17.24 -10.10
N ASP A 35 17.54 16.92 -9.07
CA ASP A 35 18.96 17.24 -8.95
C ASP A 35 19.69 15.99 -8.45
N SER A 36 20.71 15.56 -9.20
CA SER A 36 21.48 14.34 -8.94
C SER A 36 22.89 14.61 -8.45
N GLU A 37 23.32 15.88 -8.42
CA GLU A 37 24.67 16.28 -8.02
C GLU A 37 24.58 17.32 -6.91
N ASN A 38 25.17 17.03 -5.75
CA ASN A 38 25.29 18.04 -4.70
C ASN A 38 26.42 19.03 -5.06
N GLU A 39 26.17 19.92 -6.04
CA GLU A 39 27.16 20.89 -6.53
C GLU A 39 27.50 21.99 -5.49
N PHE A 40 26.69 22.12 -4.42
CA PHE A 40 26.82 23.15 -3.41
C PHE A 40 27.15 22.53 -2.05
N ALA A 41 28.46 22.37 -1.79
CA ALA A 41 29.08 21.76 -0.61
C ALA A 41 28.75 22.37 0.78
N LYS A 42 27.63 23.06 0.95
CA LYS A 42 27.24 23.75 2.20
C LYS A 42 25.77 23.62 2.62
N ALA A 43 24.86 23.08 1.79
CA ALA A 43 23.51 22.62 2.16
C ALA A 43 22.65 22.38 0.90
N ALA A 44 22.59 21.14 0.40
CA ALA A 44 21.59 20.77 -0.60
C ALA A 44 20.28 20.37 0.08
N SER A 45 19.14 20.77 -0.49
CA SER A 45 17.85 20.24 -0.08
C SER A 45 17.67 18.83 -0.65
N PHE A 46 17.23 17.88 0.17
CA PHE A 46 16.85 16.55 -0.29
C PHE A 46 15.37 16.28 -0.02
N VAL A 47 14.79 15.42 -0.84
CA VAL A 47 13.47 14.83 -0.61
C VAL A 47 13.60 13.31 -0.79
N SER A 48 13.23 12.57 0.24
CA SER A 48 13.22 11.10 0.23
C SER A 48 11.81 10.60 0.48
N ARG A 49 11.36 9.61 -0.29
CA ARG A 49 10.09 8.91 -0.08
C ARG A 49 10.35 7.49 0.39
N LEU A 50 9.70 7.09 1.49
CA LEU A 50 9.82 5.77 2.09
C LEU A 50 8.44 5.11 2.15
N ASP A 51 8.28 4.00 1.43
CA ASP A 51 7.15 3.10 1.67
C ASP A 51 7.36 2.41 3.03
N MET A 52 6.43 2.62 3.97
CA MET A 52 6.54 2.08 5.33
C MET A 52 6.02 0.64 5.45
N LEU A 53 6.32 -0.21 4.47
CA LEU A 53 5.88 -1.61 4.46
C LEU A 53 6.91 -2.53 5.14
N PRO A 54 6.47 -3.48 5.97
CA PRO A 54 7.38 -4.44 6.59
C PRO A 54 7.94 -5.43 5.58
N ASN A 55 9.02 -6.12 5.97
CA ASN A 55 9.59 -7.23 5.19
C ASN A 55 8.50 -8.25 4.81
N GLY A 56 8.58 -8.74 3.58
CA GLY A 56 7.58 -9.65 3.03
C GLY A 56 6.34 -8.96 2.46
N VAL A 57 6.29 -7.63 2.39
CA VAL A 57 5.15 -6.91 1.79
C VAL A 57 5.64 -5.93 0.73
N THR A 58 5.16 -6.11 -0.49
CA THR A 58 5.50 -5.24 -1.63
C THR A 58 4.24 -4.65 -2.23
N LYS A 59 4.22 -3.33 -2.41
CA LYS A 59 3.13 -2.61 -3.07
C LYS A 59 3.25 -2.74 -4.60
N PHE A 60 2.13 -2.97 -5.27
CA PHE A 60 2.07 -2.91 -6.73
C PHE A 60 0.69 -2.43 -7.22
N GLY A 61 0.63 -2.01 -8.48
CA GLY A 61 -0.57 -1.43 -9.06
C GLY A 61 -0.89 -0.04 -8.51
N GLN A 62 -1.73 0.69 -9.24
CA GLN A 62 -2.24 1.99 -8.83
C GLN A 62 -3.61 1.85 -8.19
N SER A 63 -3.89 2.70 -7.21
CA SER A 63 -5.24 2.84 -6.65
C SER A 63 -6.17 3.39 -7.73
N THR A 64 -7.41 2.91 -7.77
CA THR A 64 -8.50 3.65 -8.41
C THR A 64 -9.04 4.62 -7.36
N PRO A 65 -8.85 5.93 -7.49
CA PRO A 65 -9.18 6.87 -6.43
C PRO A 65 -10.69 6.97 -6.18
N GLY A 66 -11.07 7.17 -4.92
CA GLY A 66 -12.40 7.63 -4.55
C GLY A 66 -12.48 9.17 -4.53
N PRO A 67 -13.64 9.75 -4.14
CA PRO A 67 -13.82 11.18 -4.00
C PRO A 67 -12.85 11.85 -3.01
N ALA A 68 -12.39 11.10 -2.00
CA ALA A 68 -11.41 11.57 -1.01
C ALA A 68 -9.95 11.36 -1.46
N GLY A 69 -9.74 10.90 -2.70
CA GLY A 69 -8.44 10.57 -3.25
C GLY A 69 -8.14 9.06 -3.23
N PRO A 70 -6.86 8.70 -3.39
CA PRO A 70 -6.42 7.31 -3.49
C PRO A 70 -6.74 6.52 -2.22
N ILE A 71 -7.22 5.30 -2.41
CA ILE A 71 -7.44 4.33 -1.35
C ILE A 71 -6.15 3.54 -1.19
N ALA A 72 -5.67 3.40 0.04
CA ALA A 72 -4.49 2.61 0.34
C ALA A 72 -4.86 1.26 0.95
N ILE A 73 -3.95 0.30 0.75
CA ILE A 73 -3.91 -0.95 1.49
C ILE A 73 -2.56 -1.04 2.21
N GLY A 74 -2.61 -1.51 3.45
CA GLY A 74 -1.44 -1.72 4.30
C GLY A 74 -1.56 -3.00 5.11
N VAL A 75 -0.58 -3.21 6.00
CA VAL A 75 -0.58 -4.32 6.95
C VAL A 75 -0.28 -3.83 8.36
N THR A 76 -0.67 -4.60 9.37
CA THR A 76 -0.43 -4.29 10.80
C THR A 76 0.88 -4.85 11.34
N ALA A 77 1.44 -5.87 10.71
CA ALA A 77 2.65 -6.56 11.15
C ALA A 77 3.37 -7.25 9.99
N ILE A 78 4.58 -7.76 10.26
CA ILE A 78 5.28 -8.67 9.34
C ILE A 78 4.40 -9.92 9.14
N PRO A 79 4.18 -10.39 7.89
CA PRO A 79 3.52 -11.66 7.62
C PRO A 79 4.43 -12.82 8.01
N ALA A 80 4.51 -13.21 9.28
CA ALA A 80 5.41 -14.28 9.74
C ALA A 80 4.68 -15.61 9.97
N VAL A 81 5.39 -16.73 9.85
CA VAL A 81 4.88 -18.06 10.22
C VAL A 81 4.39 -18.06 11.68
N GLY A 82 3.15 -18.47 11.93
CA GLY A 82 2.56 -18.49 13.27
C GLY A 82 2.09 -17.12 13.78
N SER A 83 2.05 -16.08 12.94
CA SER A 83 1.62 -14.74 13.36
C SER A 83 0.13 -14.69 13.70
N THR A 84 -0.19 -14.13 14.88
CA THR A 84 -1.57 -13.85 15.33
C THR A 84 -1.92 -12.36 15.27
N THR A 85 -0.96 -11.51 14.91
CA THR A 85 -1.09 -10.04 14.87
C THR A 85 -1.14 -9.49 13.46
N PHE A 86 -0.91 -10.33 12.46
CA PHE A 86 -0.99 -9.95 11.07
C PHE A 86 -2.43 -9.57 10.69
N GLY A 87 -2.54 -8.55 9.85
CA GLY A 87 -3.81 -8.00 9.42
C GLY A 87 -3.61 -7.10 8.21
N LEU A 88 -4.65 -7.02 7.39
CA LEU A 88 -4.72 -6.13 6.24
C LEU A 88 -5.57 -4.92 6.61
N THR A 89 -5.11 -3.74 6.22
CA THR A 89 -5.79 -2.48 6.49
C THR A 89 -6.13 -1.77 5.20
N SER A 90 -7.23 -1.03 5.22
CA SER A 90 -7.55 -0.03 4.20
C SER A 90 -7.72 1.34 4.85
N THR A 91 -7.22 2.37 4.18
CA THR A 91 -7.41 3.77 4.58
C THR A 91 -7.94 4.58 3.41
N ASN A 92 -8.58 5.71 3.74
CA ASN A 92 -9.19 6.61 2.76
C ASN A 92 -10.29 5.97 1.89
N GLY A 93 -10.85 4.84 2.35
CA GLY A 93 -12.06 4.28 1.77
C GLY A 93 -13.27 5.18 2.01
N PRO A 94 -14.40 4.97 1.33
CA PRO A 94 -15.60 5.72 1.62
C PRO A 94 -16.11 5.40 3.05
N PRO A 95 -16.64 6.38 3.80
CA PRO A 95 -17.20 6.13 5.14
C PRO A 95 -18.39 5.18 5.14
N ILE A 96 -18.42 4.23 6.08
CA ILE A 96 -19.55 3.28 6.31
C ILE A 96 -19.98 2.59 5.00
N ALA A 97 -19.00 2.14 4.21
CA ALA A 97 -19.24 1.60 2.88
C ALA A 97 -19.02 0.09 2.87
N PRO A 98 -19.90 -0.67 2.19
CA PRO A 98 -19.65 -2.07 1.91
C PRO A 98 -18.57 -2.21 0.84
N GLY A 99 -17.81 -3.29 0.92
CA GLY A 99 -16.79 -3.62 -0.04
C GLY A 99 -16.31 -5.06 0.12
N PHE A 100 -15.18 -5.33 -0.52
CA PHE A 100 -14.55 -6.63 -0.54
C PHE A 100 -13.06 -6.49 -0.29
N LEU A 101 -12.49 -7.46 0.42
CA LEU A 101 -11.07 -7.75 0.39
C LEU A 101 -10.87 -9.01 -0.45
N VAL A 102 -10.13 -8.84 -1.54
CA VAL A 102 -9.92 -9.87 -2.56
C VAL A 102 -8.55 -10.52 -2.35
N PHE A 103 -8.49 -11.84 -2.49
CA PHE A 103 -7.26 -12.62 -2.36
C PHE A 103 -7.03 -13.50 -3.60
N ALA A 104 -5.82 -13.44 -4.13
CA ALA A 104 -5.38 -14.19 -5.29
C ALA A 104 -3.97 -14.77 -5.10
N LEU A 105 -3.61 -15.80 -5.87
CA LEU A 105 -2.24 -16.30 -5.93
C LEU A 105 -1.42 -15.62 -7.05
N GLY A 106 -2.09 -15.05 -8.04
CA GLY A 106 -1.50 -14.36 -9.18
C GLY A 106 -1.79 -12.86 -9.17
N LYS A 107 -0.87 -12.10 -9.75
CA LYS A 107 -1.00 -10.67 -10.02
C LYS A 107 -0.97 -10.40 -11.51
N LEU A 108 -1.60 -9.31 -11.93
CA LEU A 108 -1.62 -8.83 -13.30
C LEU A 108 -0.54 -7.78 -13.54
N ALA A 109 -0.01 -7.75 -14.76
CA ALA A 109 0.92 -6.69 -15.19
C ALA A 109 0.17 -5.37 -15.51
N ASP A 110 -1.03 -5.49 -16.08
CA ASP A 110 -1.94 -4.40 -16.38
C ASP A 110 -3.28 -4.63 -15.68
N PRO A 111 -3.99 -3.58 -15.23
CA PRO A 111 -5.21 -3.77 -14.47
C PRO A 111 -6.36 -4.22 -15.37
N VAL A 112 -7.28 -4.99 -14.80
CA VAL A 112 -8.59 -5.27 -15.39
C VAL A 112 -9.61 -4.32 -14.77
N GLY A 113 -10.15 -3.41 -15.58
CA GLY A 113 -11.24 -2.53 -15.17
C GLY A 113 -12.55 -3.29 -14.97
N ALA A 114 -13.13 -3.22 -13.77
CA ALA A 114 -14.39 -3.87 -13.39
C ALA A 114 -15.27 -2.90 -12.60
N ALA A 115 -16.44 -2.56 -13.15
CA ALA A 115 -17.45 -1.72 -12.50
C ALA A 115 -16.90 -0.37 -11.96
N GLY A 116 -15.89 0.21 -12.64
CA GLY A 116 -15.26 1.47 -12.28
C GLY A 116 -14.00 1.35 -11.43
N ALA A 117 -13.61 0.16 -11.00
CA ALA A 117 -12.38 -0.11 -10.27
C ALA A 117 -11.36 -0.89 -11.12
N ASP A 118 -10.08 -0.58 -10.96
CA ASP A 118 -8.97 -1.32 -11.56
C ASP A 118 -8.54 -2.44 -10.62
N LEU A 119 -8.66 -3.67 -11.09
CA LEU A 119 -8.25 -4.86 -10.36
C LEU A 119 -6.88 -5.32 -10.85
N TRP A 120 -5.94 -5.48 -9.92
CA TRP A 120 -4.57 -5.91 -10.21
C TRP A 120 -4.32 -7.39 -9.90
N LEU A 121 -5.33 -8.08 -9.40
CA LEU A 121 -5.27 -9.49 -9.04
C LEU A 121 -5.77 -10.36 -10.19
N ASP A 122 -5.09 -11.48 -10.45
CA ASP A 122 -5.50 -12.41 -11.52
C ASP A 122 -6.80 -13.14 -11.12
N PRO A 123 -7.93 -12.89 -11.83
CA PRO A 123 -9.22 -13.52 -11.50
C PRO A 123 -9.19 -15.04 -11.57
N ALA A 124 -8.29 -15.64 -12.37
CA ALA A 124 -8.17 -17.09 -12.52
C ALA A 124 -7.55 -17.77 -11.29
N THR A 125 -6.93 -16.99 -10.40
CA THR A 125 -6.22 -17.49 -9.20
C THR A 125 -6.86 -17.03 -7.89
N LEU A 126 -8.07 -16.48 -7.96
CA LEU A 126 -8.83 -16.09 -6.78
C LEU A 126 -9.10 -17.31 -5.90
N PHE A 127 -8.79 -17.17 -4.60
CA PHE A 127 -9.09 -18.21 -3.62
C PHE A 127 -10.00 -17.72 -2.49
N ALA A 128 -10.10 -16.39 -2.28
CA ALA A 128 -11.05 -15.83 -1.34
C ALA A 128 -11.49 -14.41 -1.76
N VAL A 129 -12.76 -14.11 -1.49
CA VAL A 129 -13.32 -12.75 -1.56
C VAL A 129 -14.15 -12.56 -0.30
N LEU A 130 -13.68 -11.70 0.60
CA LEU A 130 -14.31 -11.50 1.90
C LEU A 130 -15.08 -10.18 1.90
N ALA A 131 -16.35 -10.22 2.28
CA ALA A 131 -17.13 -9.01 2.47
C ALA A 131 -16.54 -8.18 3.61
N GLN A 132 -16.44 -6.87 3.42
CA GLN A 132 -15.89 -5.92 4.38
C GLN A 132 -16.80 -4.70 4.48
N THR A 133 -16.71 -4.00 5.61
CA THR A 133 -17.34 -2.70 5.81
C THR A 133 -16.30 -1.75 6.39
N SER A 134 -16.19 -0.55 5.82
CA SER A 134 -15.37 0.50 6.41
C SER A 134 -16.09 1.15 7.60
N ASN A 135 -15.32 1.74 8.52
CA ASN A 135 -15.86 2.50 9.63
C ASN A 135 -16.25 3.94 9.20
N GLY A 136 -16.66 4.76 10.17
CA GLY A 136 -17.09 6.15 9.92
C GLY A 136 -16.03 7.09 9.36
N VAL A 137 -14.75 6.70 9.36
CA VAL A 137 -13.64 7.46 8.76
C VAL A 137 -13.06 6.80 7.50
N GLY A 138 -13.73 5.76 6.99
CA GLY A 138 -13.26 5.08 5.77
C GLY A 138 -12.12 4.10 5.99
N HIS A 139 -11.88 3.69 7.23
CA HIS A 139 -10.88 2.69 7.57
C HIS A 139 -11.50 1.30 7.72
N SER A 140 -10.77 0.27 7.32
CA SER A 140 -11.13 -1.13 7.54
C SER A 140 -9.88 -1.90 7.96
N GLU A 141 -10.04 -2.90 8.83
CA GLU A 141 -8.97 -3.80 9.23
C GLU A 141 -9.53 -5.22 9.30
N LEU A 142 -8.89 -6.15 8.60
CA LEU A 142 -9.12 -7.58 8.77
C LEU A 142 -7.88 -8.22 9.39
N ARG A 143 -8.04 -8.76 10.61
CA ARG A 143 -7.00 -9.60 11.22
C ARG A 143 -7.00 -10.98 10.57
N ILE A 144 -5.80 -11.47 10.24
CA ILE A 144 -5.57 -12.77 9.63
C ILE A 144 -4.50 -13.48 10.44
N GLU A 145 -4.88 -14.58 11.05
CA GLU A 145 -3.90 -15.50 11.63
C GLU A 145 -3.16 -16.21 10.49
N ILE A 146 -1.83 -16.28 10.57
CA ILE A 146 -0.99 -17.07 9.69
C ILE A 146 -0.59 -18.32 10.48
N PRO A 147 -1.27 -19.46 10.30
CA PRO A 147 -0.97 -20.65 11.11
C PRO A 147 0.42 -21.18 10.79
N SER A 148 1.06 -21.86 11.75
CA SER A 148 2.42 -22.40 11.58
C SER A 148 2.56 -23.46 10.47
N VAL A 149 1.45 -23.95 9.92
CA VAL A 149 1.43 -24.86 8.76
C VAL A 149 1.73 -24.14 7.45
N VAL A 150 1.54 -22.81 7.40
CA VAL A 150 1.85 -22.02 6.21
C VAL A 150 3.36 -21.80 6.16
N PRO A 151 4.06 -22.24 5.10
CA PRO A 151 5.51 -22.15 5.04
C PRO A 151 5.97 -20.72 4.72
N ALA A 152 7.18 -20.38 5.19
CA ALA A 152 7.89 -19.21 4.73
C ALA A 152 8.07 -19.26 3.19
N GLY A 153 7.96 -18.12 2.54
CA GLY A 153 7.94 -17.98 1.07
C GLY A 153 6.57 -18.19 0.43
N PHE A 154 5.57 -18.68 1.17
CA PHE A 154 4.20 -18.70 0.66
C PHE A 154 3.77 -17.27 0.29
N THR A 155 3.27 -17.11 -0.93
CA THR A 155 2.94 -15.79 -1.48
C THR A 155 1.48 -15.73 -1.86
N TRP A 156 0.82 -14.63 -1.50
CA TRP A 156 -0.49 -14.26 -2.02
C TRP A 156 -0.56 -12.76 -2.27
N HIS A 157 -1.62 -12.35 -2.95
CA HIS A 157 -1.88 -10.96 -3.27
C HIS A 157 -3.23 -10.52 -2.73
N SER A 158 -3.32 -9.26 -2.32
CA SER A 158 -4.54 -8.70 -1.73
C SER A 158 -4.85 -7.30 -2.24
N GLN A 159 -6.14 -7.00 -2.37
CA GLN A 159 -6.64 -5.70 -2.80
C GLN A 159 -8.02 -5.42 -2.18
N TYR A 160 -8.23 -4.20 -1.68
CA TYR A 160 -9.55 -3.75 -1.24
C TYR A 160 -10.33 -3.14 -2.41
N VAL A 161 -11.63 -3.41 -2.45
CA VAL A 161 -12.57 -2.85 -3.42
C VAL A 161 -13.76 -2.30 -2.65
N TRP A 162 -14.03 -1.01 -2.79
CA TRP A 162 -15.09 -0.32 -2.05
C TRP A 162 -16.17 0.20 -2.97
N LYS A 163 -17.43 -0.04 -2.59
CA LYS A 163 -18.55 0.60 -3.26
C LYS A 163 -18.53 2.09 -2.98
N GLN A 164 -18.61 2.91 -4.03
CA GLN A 164 -18.64 4.35 -3.88
C GLN A 164 -20.03 4.84 -3.42
N PRO A 165 -20.09 5.94 -2.64
CA PRO A 165 -21.35 6.50 -2.18
C PRO A 165 -22.09 7.16 -3.35
N GLY A 166 -23.41 6.96 -3.42
CA GLY A 166 -24.29 7.57 -4.42
C GLY A 166 -25.03 6.56 -5.31
N PRO A 167 -26.11 7.00 -5.99
CA PRO A 167 -27.05 6.12 -6.68
C PRO A 167 -26.54 5.52 -8.00
N SER A 168 -25.50 6.11 -8.61
CA SER A 168 -24.88 5.64 -9.86
C SER A 168 -23.39 5.32 -9.68
N SER A 169 -22.92 5.24 -8.44
CA SER A 169 -21.50 5.19 -8.14
C SER A 169 -20.98 3.76 -8.29
N GLY A 170 -19.90 3.61 -9.06
CA GLY A 170 -19.22 2.33 -9.27
C GLY A 170 -18.41 1.90 -8.05
N TYR A 171 -17.34 1.18 -8.29
CA TYR A 171 -16.37 0.81 -7.29
C TYR A 171 -15.12 1.66 -7.43
N ALA A 172 -14.38 1.79 -6.34
CA ALA A 172 -12.99 2.20 -6.35
C ALA A 172 -12.18 1.12 -5.63
N ALA A 173 -10.88 1.05 -5.88
CA ALA A 173 -10.04 0.00 -5.33
C ALA A 173 -8.73 0.57 -4.83
N SER A 174 -8.16 -0.05 -3.81
CA SER A 174 -6.81 0.27 -3.38
C SER A 174 -5.78 -0.12 -4.46
N ASN A 175 -4.53 0.30 -4.31
CA ASN A 175 -3.42 -0.47 -4.88
C ASN A 175 -3.46 -1.92 -4.37
N ALA A 176 -2.60 -2.80 -4.87
CA ALA A 176 -2.49 -4.17 -4.37
C ALA A 176 -1.21 -4.38 -3.55
N LEU A 177 -1.21 -5.43 -2.72
CA LEU A 177 -0.04 -5.91 -1.99
C LEU A 177 0.30 -7.33 -2.42
N GLU A 178 1.58 -7.58 -2.66
CA GLU A 178 2.18 -8.91 -2.67
C GLU A 178 2.69 -9.19 -1.26
N ILE A 179 2.27 -10.31 -0.70
CA ILE A 179 2.55 -10.69 0.68
C ILE A 179 3.23 -12.04 0.66
N VAL A 180 4.46 -12.08 1.16
CA VAL A 180 5.34 -13.24 1.23
C VAL A 180 5.56 -13.58 2.69
N VAL A 181 5.18 -14.78 3.11
CA VAL A 181 5.37 -15.23 4.50
C VAL A 181 6.85 -15.26 4.84
N GLN A 182 7.21 -14.57 5.91
CA GLN A 182 8.53 -14.53 6.50
C GLN A 182 8.69 -15.66 7.53
N PRO A 183 9.92 -16.17 7.72
CA PRO A 183 10.21 -17.17 8.73
C PRO A 183 9.91 -16.69 10.16
#